data_AF-A0A522F7Y8-F1
#
_entry.id   AF-A0A522F7Y8-F1
#
_cell.length_a   1.000
_cell.length_b   1.000
_cell.length_c   1.000
_cell.angle_alpha   90.00
_cell.angle_beta   90.00
_cell.angle_gamma   90.00
#
_symmetry.space_group_name_H-M   'P 1'
#
loop_
_entity.id
_entity.type
_entity.pdbx_description
1 polymer ?
#
loop_
_entity_poly.entity_id
_entity_poly.type
_entity_poly.pdbx_seq_one_letter_code
_entity_poly.pdbx_strand_id
1 'polypeptide(L)'
;MDMSIVMTGIGVVALAGIVVRNGILLIEFTELMVERGMNVRDAVIEAGKTRMTPVILTASATILGLIPLAVGLNIDFVTMFTELNPHIFFGGDSVAFWGPLSWTMIFGLGFATLITLFLVPVMYLMAYHRKLRAKKILAHHGLFQGLMYLPFVVQILRLFTPKEIYRN
;
A
#
# COMPACT_ATOMS: atom_id res chain seq x y z
N MET A 1 -21.87 -2.28 -20.77
CA MET A 1 -21.67 -1.43 -19.59
C MET A 1 -20.91 -0.21 -20.07
N ASP A 2 -21.55 0.95 -20.14
CA ASP A 2 -20.84 2.18 -20.47
C ASP A 2 -19.95 2.53 -19.28
N MET A 3 -18.64 2.41 -19.48
CA MET A 3 -17.66 2.62 -18.41
C MET A 3 -17.59 4.12 -18.09
N SER A 4 -18.13 4.52 -16.94
CA SER A 4 -17.98 5.88 -16.44
C SER A 4 -16.51 6.12 -16.06
N ILE A 5 -15.83 6.93 -16.86
CA ILE A 5 -14.43 7.33 -16.64
C ILE A 5 -14.29 8.04 -15.29
N VAL A 6 -15.26 8.87 -14.92
CA VAL A 6 -15.26 9.62 -13.65
C VAL A 6 -15.32 8.67 -12.47
N MET A 7 -16.25 7.70 -12.47
CA MET A 7 -16.42 6.76 -11.36
C MET A 7 -15.24 5.80 -11.22
N THR A 8 -14.71 5.34 -12.35
CA THR A 8 -13.49 4.54 -12.39
C THR A 8 -12.31 5.34 -11.81
N GLY A 9 -12.15 6.61 -12.21
CA GLY A 9 -11.09 7.49 -11.71
C GLY A 9 -11.18 7.73 -10.20
N ILE A 10 -12.38 7.98 -9.67
CA ILE A 10 -12.60 8.11 -8.22
C ILE A 10 -12.22 6.81 -7.50
N GLY A 11 -12.62 5.65 -8.04
CA GLY A 11 -12.25 4.34 -7.50
C GLY A 11 -10.74 4.13 -7.42
N VAL A 12 -9.99 4.52 -8.47
CA VAL A 12 -8.52 4.45 -8.48
C VAL A 12 -7.89 5.36 -7.41
N VAL A 13 -8.36 6.61 -7.29
CA VAL A 13 -7.82 7.55 -6.29
C VAL A 13 -8.10 7.06 -4.86
N ALA A 14 -9.32 6.60 -4.59
CA ALA A 14 -9.68 6.03 -3.29
C ALA A 14 -8.82 4.80 -2.95
N LEU A 15 -8.66 3.90 -3.92
CA LEU A 15 -7.79 2.72 -3.80
C LEU A 15 -6.35 3.12 -3.48
N ALA A 16 -5.78 4.08 -4.21
CA ALA A 16 -4.41 4.55 -3.99
C ALA A 16 -4.21 5.06 -2.57
N GLY A 17 -5.18 5.81 -2.02
CA GLY A 17 -5.15 6.29 -0.64
C GLY A 17 -5.11 5.15 0.39
N ILE A 18 -5.93 4.11 0.22
CA ILE A 18 -5.97 2.94 1.11
C ILE A 18 -4.62 2.20 1.05
N VAL A 19 -4.12 1.94 -0.16
CA VAL A 19 -2.87 1.20 -0.38
C VAL A 19 -1.67 1.95 0.20
N VAL A 20 -1.57 3.25 -0.06
CA VAL A 20 -0.48 4.11 0.47
C VAL A 20 -0.53 4.15 2.00
N ARG A 21 -1.71 4.31 2.60
CA ARG A 21 -1.86 4.28 4.06
C ARG A 21 -1.35 2.98 4.67
N ASN A 22 -1.74 1.84 4.09
CA ASN A 22 -1.30 0.52 4.54
C ASN A 22 0.23 0.37 4.44
N GLY A 23 0.85 0.88 3.37
CA GLY A 23 2.29 0.88 3.17
C GLY A 23 3.05 1.76 4.18
N ILE A 24 2.61 3.01 4.37
CA ILE A 24 3.24 3.95 5.33
C ILE A 24 3.26 3.35 6.73
N LEU A 25 2.11 2.79 7.15
CA LEU A 25 1.94 2.18 8.45
C LEU A 25 2.89 0.99 8.70
N LEU A 26 3.21 0.20 7.68
CA LEU A 26 4.18 -0.89 7.77
C LEU A 26 5.61 -0.37 7.92
N ILE A 27 5.98 0.63 7.12
CA ILE A 27 7.30 1.26 7.17
C ILE A 27 7.53 1.91 8.54
N GLU A 28 6.55 2.67 9.04
CA GLU A 28 6.64 3.36 10.32
C GLU A 28 6.81 2.38 11.49
N PHE A 29 6.07 1.26 11.50
CA PHE A 29 6.26 0.22 12.51
C PHE A 29 7.64 -0.44 12.42
N THR A 30 8.15 -0.62 11.21
CA THR A 30 9.48 -1.18 11.00
C THR A 30 10.55 -0.24 11.54
N GLU A 31 10.51 1.05 11.19
CA GLU A 31 11.43 2.07 11.68
C GLU A 31 11.40 2.15 13.21
N LEU A 32 10.22 2.18 13.82
CA LEU A 32 10.06 2.22 15.27
C LEU A 32 10.71 1.02 15.98
N MET A 33 10.69 -0.17 15.38
CA MET A 33 11.38 -1.34 15.91
C MET A 33 12.90 -1.28 15.72
N VAL A 34 13.36 -0.77 14.57
CA VAL A 34 14.80 -0.53 14.32
C VAL A 34 15.37 0.52 15.28
N GLU A 35 14.63 1.60 15.55
CA GLU A 35 15.01 2.65 16.51
C GLU A 35 15.11 2.11 17.94
N ARG A 36 14.32 1.09 18.28
CA ARG A 36 14.41 0.35 19.55
C ARG A 36 15.60 -0.62 19.61
N GLY A 37 16.48 -0.62 18.61
CA GLY A 37 17.68 -1.43 18.56
C GLY A 37 17.47 -2.84 17.99
N MET A 38 16.30 -3.14 17.44
CA MET A 38 16.02 -4.44 16.83
C MET A 38 16.80 -4.60 15.52
N ASN A 39 17.26 -5.82 15.22
CA ASN A 39 17.86 -6.10 13.92
C ASN A 39 16.84 -5.82 12.81
N VAL A 40 17.28 -5.20 11.72
CA VAL A 40 16.38 -4.76 10.64
C VAL A 40 15.60 -5.90 10.00
N ARG A 41 16.19 -7.09 9.89
CA ARG A 41 15.46 -8.25 9.36
C ARG A 41 14.33 -8.66 10.29
N ASP A 42 14.61 -8.74 11.59
CA ASP A 42 13.63 -9.12 12.61
C ASP A 42 12.53 -8.05 12.73
N ALA A 43 12.91 -6.77 12.69
CA ALA A 43 12.00 -5.63 12.70
C ALA A 43 11.01 -5.67 11.52
N VAL A 44 11.49 -5.97 10.31
CA VAL A 44 10.62 -6.10 9.12
C VAL A 44 9.65 -7.26 9.24
N ILE A 45 10.12 -8.41 9.75
CA ILE A 45 9.27 -9.59 9.95
C ILE A 45 8.19 -9.31 11.00
N GLU A 46 8.57 -8.71 12.13
CA GLU A 46 7.66 -8.40 13.23
C GLU A 46 6.63 -7.33 12.85
N ALA A 47 7.08 -6.27 12.18
CA ALA A 47 6.19 -5.24 11.62
C ALA A 47 5.24 -5.82 10.58
N GLY A 48 5.74 -6.70 9.70
CA GLY A 48 4.93 -7.42 8.73
C GLY A 48 3.82 -8.23 9.39
N LYS A 49 4.16 -9.10 10.36
CA LYS A 49 3.18 -9.91 11.10
C LYS A 49 2.12 -9.05 11.79
N THR A 50 2.55 -7.99 12.47
CA THR A 50 1.65 -7.09 13.21
C THR A 50 0.68 -6.35 12.27
N ARG A 51 1.13 -5.97 11.07
CA ARG A 51 0.35 -5.18 10.11
C ARG A 51 -0.47 -6.02 9.13
N MET A 52 -0.09 -7.27 8.87
CA MET A 52 -0.83 -8.16 7.97
C MET A 52 -2.30 -8.27 8.35
N THR A 53 -2.60 -8.47 9.63
CA THR A 53 -3.98 -8.60 10.11
C THR A 53 -4.82 -7.33 9.85
N PRO A 54 -4.39 -6.12 10.28
CA PRO A 54 -5.08 -4.87 9.91
C PRO A 54 -5.26 -4.63 8.41
N VAL A 55 -4.25 -4.96 7.59
CA VAL A 55 -4.30 -4.74 6.14
C VAL A 55 -5.32 -5.68 5.49
N ILE A 56 -5.28 -6.97 5.83
CA ILE A 56 -6.23 -7.98 5.34
C ILE A 56 -7.65 -7.64 5.81
N LEU A 57 -7.82 -7.20 7.06
CA LEU A 57 -9.12 -6.79 7.58
C LEU A 57 -9.71 -5.62 6.80
N THR A 58 -8.91 -4.59 6.53
CA THR A 58 -9.34 -3.41 5.75
C THR A 58 -9.73 -3.84 4.33
N ALA A 59 -8.89 -4.64 3.67
CA ALA A 59 -9.16 -5.13 2.32
C ALA A 59 -10.45 -5.95 2.26
N SER A 60 -10.61 -6.89 3.17
CA SER A 60 -11.77 -7.78 3.25
C SER A 60 -13.04 -6.99 3.56
N ALA A 61 -13.00 -6.08 4.53
CA ALA A 61 -14.14 -5.25 4.90
C ALA A 61 -14.60 -4.36 3.74
N THR A 62 -13.67 -3.72 3.02
CA THR A 62 -14.00 -2.91 1.85
C THR A 62 -14.54 -3.75 0.70
N ILE A 63 -13.93 -4.90 0.40
CA ILE A 63 -14.42 -5.80 -0.66
C ILE A 63 -15.83 -6.27 -0.33
N LEU A 64 -16.07 -6.80 0.87
CA LEU A 64 -17.38 -7.29 1.29
C LEU A 64 -18.44 -6.17 1.28
N GLY A 65 -18.09 -4.97 1.75
CA GLY A 65 -19.00 -3.81 1.73
C GLY A 65 -19.37 -3.33 0.34
N LEU A 66 -18.49 -3.53 -0.66
CA LEU A 66 -18.71 -3.10 -2.04
C LEU A 66 -19.38 -4.16 -2.91
N ILE A 67 -19.43 -5.43 -2.48
CA ILE A 67 -20.08 -6.52 -3.25
C ILE A 67 -21.52 -6.19 -3.62
N PRO A 68 -22.41 -5.75 -2.70
CA PRO A 68 -23.79 -5.41 -3.05
C PRO A 68 -23.90 -4.36 -4.16
N LEU A 69 -23.05 -3.32 -4.08
CA LEU A 69 -23.00 -2.26 -5.08
C LEU A 69 -22.42 -2.74 -6.42
N ALA A 70 -21.44 -3.66 -6.39
CA ALA A 70 -20.80 -4.20 -7.58
C ALA A 70 -21.74 -5.13 -8.38
N VAL A 71 -22.53 -5.96 -7.69
CA VAL A 71 -23.50 -6.87 -8.31
C VAL A 71 -24.85 -6.21 -8.56
N GLY A 72 -25.06 -5.02 -7.99
CA GLY A 72 -26.27 -4.24 -8.21
C GLY A 72 -27.48 -4.67 -7.38
N LEU A 73 -27.22 -5.16 -6.17
CA LEU A 73 -28.23 -5.42 -5.16
C LEU A 73 -28.72 -4.08 -4.59
N ASN A 74 -29.96 -3.70 -4.93
CA ASN A 74 -30.60 -2.52 -4.37
C ASN A 74 -31.66 -2.93 -3.35
N ILE A 75 -31.70 -2.20 -2.24
CA ILE A 75 -32.69 -2.35 -1.17
C ILE A 75 -33.40 -1.00 -1.06
N ASP A 76 -34.72 -0.99 -1.22
CA ASP A 76 -35.50 0.22 -1.03
C ASP A 76 -35.79 0.39 0.46
N PHE A 77 -34.99 1.24 1.12
CA PHE A 77 -35.16 1.55 2.53
C PHE A 77 -36.47 2.29 2.80
N VAL A 78 -36.99 3.07 1.84
CA VAL A 78 -38.24 3.82 2.04
C VAL A 78 -39.39 2.85 2.16
N THR A 79 -39.57 1.96 1.19
CA THR A 79 -40.63 0.94 1.23
C THR A 79 -40.39 -0.09 2.35
N MET A 80 -39.12 -0.33 2.72
CA MET A 80 -38.78 -1.15 3.89
C MET A 80 -39.39 -0.58 5.18
N PHE A 81 -39.33 0.74 5.40
CA PHE A 81 -39.82 1.37 6.63
C PHE A 81 -41.30 1.77 6.57
N THR A 82 -41.86 2.01 5.39
CA THR A 82 -43.27 2.42 5.24
C THR A 82 -44.22 1.23 5.02
N GLU A 83 -43.79 0.22 4.25
CA GLU A 83 -44.63 -0.90 3.80
C GLU A 83 -44.18 -2.26 4.35
N LEU A 84 -43.13 -2.29 5.18
CA LEU A 84 -42.44 -3.52 5.63
C LEU A 84 -41.96 -4.42 4.48
N ASN A 85 -41.86 -3.86 3.26
CA ASN A 85 -41.39 -4.58 2.08
C ASN A 85 -40.10 -3.91 1.56
N PRO A 86 -38.92 -4.51 1.81
CA PRO A 86 -37.64 -3.97 1.36
C PRO A 86 -37.44 -3.96 -0.15
N HIS A 87 -38.35 -4.58 -0.92
CA HIS A 87 -38.38 -4.66 -2.38
C HIS A 87 -36.97 -4.79 -2.98
N ILE A 88 -36.34 -5.94 -2.73
CA ILE A 88 -34.97 -6.21 -3.16
C ILE A 88 -34.97 -6.52 -4.66
N PHE A 89 -34.29 -5.70 -5.45
CA PHE A 89 -34.13 -5.94 -6.89
C PHE A 89 -32.66 -5.87 -7.31
N PHE A 90 -32.34 -6.65 -8.34
CA PHE A 90 -31.03 -6.67 -8.99
C PHE A 90 -31.08 -5.81 -10.25
N GLY A 91 -30.24 -4.77 -10.31
CA GLY A 91 -30.23 -3.80 -11.41
C GLY A 91 -30.79 -2.43 -11.03
N GLY A 92 -30.74 -1.46 -11.94
CA GLY A 92 -31.14 -0.07 -11.73
C GLY A 92 -30.00 0.93 -11.99
N ASP A 93 -30.32 2.23 -12.01
CA ASP A 93 -29.36 3.31 -12.32
C ASP A 93 -28.19 3.35 -11.32
N SER A 94 -28.43 2.93 -10.07
CA SER A 94 -27.39 2.80 -9.03
C SER A 94 -26.22 1.94 -9.48
N VAL A 95 -26.47 0.85 -10.20
CA VAL A 95 -25.42 -0.10 -10.64
C VAL A 95 -24.63 0.48 -11.80
N ALA A 96 -25.32 1.18 -12.72
CA ALA A 96 -24.68 1.86 -13.84
C ALA A 96 -23.73 2.97 -13.36
N PHE A 97 -24.09 3.65 -12.26
CA PHE A 97 -23.30 4.73 -11.69
C PHE A 97 -22.17 4.21 -10.78
N TRP A 98 -22.47 3.36 -9.79
CA TRP A 98 -21.52 2.91 -8.78
C TRP A 98 -20.74 1.65 -9.15
N GLY A 99 -21.24 0.86 -10.10
CA GLY A 99 -20.62 -0.40 -10.53
C GLY A 99 -19.15 -0.25 -10.95
N PRO A 100 -18.80 0.70 -11.84
CA PRO A 100 -17.40 0.92 -12.24
C PRO A 100 -16.46 1.23 -11.07
N LEU A 101 -16.92 2.00 -10.07
CA LEU A 101 -16.15 2.31 -8.86
C LEU A 101 -15.94 1.05 -8.01
N SER A 102 -17.01 0.33 -7.71
CA SER A 102 -16.96 -0.85 -6.84
C SER A 102 -16.09 -1.95 -7.43
N TRP A 103 -16.22 -2.24 -8.73
CA TRP A 103 -15.38 -3.23 -9.41
C TRP A 103 -13.90 -2.84 -9.43
N THR A 104 -13.61 -1.56 -9.69
CA THR A 104 -12.23 -1.04 -9.66
C THR A 104 -11.60 -1.23 -8.28
N MET A 105 -12.35 -0.91 -7.22
CA MET A 105 -11.86 -1.05 -5.85
C MET A 105 -11.72 -2.52 -5.43
N ILE A 106 -12.67 -3.39 -5.75
CA ILE A 106 -12.62 -4.81 -5.34
C ILE A 106 -11.39 -5.51 -5.93
N PHE A 107 -11.22 -5.43 -7.26
CA PHE A 107 -10.07 -6.07 -7.91
C PHE A 107 -8.76 -5.38 -7.55
N GLY A 108 -8.76 -4.05 -7.56
CA GLY A 108 -7.58 -3.25 -7.25
C GLY A 108 -7.08 -3.50 -5.83
N LEU A 109 -7.96 -3.58 -4.84
CA LEU A 109 -7.59 -3.79 -3.44
C LEU A 109 -7.18 -5.22 -3.16
N GLY A 110 -7.84 -6.21 -3.78
CA GLY A 110 -7.42 -7.61 -3.70
C GLY A 110 -5.98 -7.80 -4.21
N PHE A 111 -5.69 -7.26 -5.40
CA PHE A 111 -4.36 -7.34 -5.99
C PHE A 111 -3.31 -6.50 -5.25
N ALA A 112 -3.64 -5.25 -4.92
CA ALA A 112 -2.71 -4.34 -4.26
C ALA A 112 -2.36 -4.80 -2.83
N THR A 113 -3.28 -5.45 -2.13
CA THR A 113 -3.00 -6.02 -0.80
C THR A 113 -1.91 -7.07 -0.88
N LEU A 114 -1.99 -7.99 -1.84
CA LEU A 114 -0.97 -9.01 -2.05
C LEU A 114 0.39 -8.38 -2.38
N ILE A 115 0.40 -7.41 -3.31
CA ILE A 115 1.64 -6.71 -3.65
C ILE A 115 2.19 -5.97 -2.43
N THR A 116 1.38 -5.22 -1.69
CA THR A 116 1.85 -4.37 -0.58
C THR A 116 2.51 -5.21 0.51
N LEU A 117 1.91 -6.35 0.88
CA LEU A 117 2.43 -7.21 1.94
C LEU A 117 3.79 -7.85 1.61
N PHE A 118 4.11 -8.04 0.33
CA PHE A 118 5.41 -8.58 -0.09
C PHE A 118 6.39 -7.49 -0.52
N LEU A 119 5.93 -6.56 -1.34
CA LEU A 119 6.74 -5.52 -1.98
C LEU A 119 7.26 -4.51 -0.95
N VAL A 120 6.43 -4.03 -0.02
CA VAL A 120 6.85 -2.99 0.93
C VAL A 120 7.98 -3.48 1.86
N PRO A 121 7.90 -4.68 2.48
CA PRO A 121 9.02 -5.23 3.25
C PRO A 121 10.32 -5.36 2.45
N VAL A 122 10.23 -5.84 1.21
CA VAL A 122 11.41 -6.02 0.33
C VAL A 122 12.00 -4.67 -0.06
N MET A 123 11.16 -3.71 -0.44
CA MET A 123 11.57 -2.35 -0.77
C MET A 123 12.25 -1.67 0.41
N TYR A 124 11.71 -1.85 1.61
CA TYR A 124 12.29 -1.34 2.85
C TYR A 124 13.70 -1.91 3.07
N LEU A 125 13.86 -3.23 3.05
CA LEU A 125 15.17 -3.88 3.20
C LEU A 125 16.16 -3.40 2.15
N MET A 126 15.74 -3.29 0.89
CA MET A 126 16.59 -2.79 -0.19
C MET A 126 16.99 -1.32 0.02
N ALA A 127 16.06 -0.47 0.45
CA ALA A 127 16.34 0.93 0.78
C ALA A 127 17.33 1.04 1.95
N TYR A 128 17.13 0.24 3.01
CA TYR A 128 18.00 0.20 4.18
C TYR A 128 19.45 -0.17 3.82
N HIS A 129 19.66 -1.26 3.07
CA HIS A 129 21.01 -1.65 2.64
C HIS A 129 21.67 -0.62 1.71
N ARG A 130 20.89 0.03 0.84
CA ARG A 130 21.40 1.12 -0.01
C ARG A 130 21.88 2.31 0.84
N LYS A 131 21.10 2.69 1.85
CA LYS A 131 21.45 3.77 2.79
C LYS A 131 22.75 3.46 3.55
N LEU A 132 22.91 2.24 4.05
CA LEU A 132 24.14 1.81 4.73
C LEU A 132 25.36 1.84 3.80
N ARG A 133 25.24 1.33 2.57
CA ARG A 133 26.33 1.36 1.58
C ARG A 133 26.76 2.78 1.25
N ALA A 134 25.80 3.68 1.05
CA ALA A 134 26.08 5.09 0.81
C ALA A 134 26.81 5.74 1.99
N LYS A 135 26.40 5.43 3.24
CA LYS A 135 27.08 5.90 4.46
C LYS A 135 28.55 5.45 4.52
N LYS A 136 28.81 4.18 4.20
CA LYS A 136 30.18 3.62 4.18
C LYS A 136 31.06 4.29 3.11
N ILE A 137 30.52 4.52 1.91
CA ILE A 137 31.24 5.18 0.80
C ILE A 137 31.62 6.62 1.17
N LEU A 138 30.69 7.38 1.77
CA LEU A 138 30.91 8.75 2.20
C LEU A 138 31.91 8.84 3.35
N ALA A 139 31.78 7.95 4.34
CA ALA A 139 32.70 7.88 5.47
C ALA A 139 34.14 7.57 5.02
N HIS A 140 34.32 6.72 4.01
CA HIS A 140 35.63 6.42 3.45
C HIS A 140 36.32 7.65 2.83
N HIS A 141 35.54 8.53 2.18
CA HIS A 141 36.06 9.76 1.57
C HIS A 141 36.11 10.94 2.55
N GLY A 142 35.77 10.74 3.83
CA GLY A 142 35.68 11.81 4.82
C GLY A 142 34.59 12.85 4.51
N LEU A 143 33.59 12.48 3.70
CA LEU A 143 32.57 13.40 3.21
C LEU A 143 31.39 13.52 4.17
N PHE A 144 30.71 14.67 4.11
CA PHE A 144 29.51 14.94 4.89
C PHE A 144 28.40 13.91 4.61
N GLN A 145 27.82 13.33 5.66
CA GLN A 145 26.84 12.25 5.53
C GLN A 145 25.53 12.68 4.87
N GLY A 146 25.19 13.98 4.87
CA GLY A 146 24.01 14.49 4.15
C GLY A 146 24.10 14.33 2.63
N LEU A 147 25.30 14.13 2.06
CA LEU A 147 25.48 13.81 0.63
C LEU A 147 24.87 12.46 0.24
N MET A 148 24.46 11.64 1.22
CA MET A 148 23.76 10.37 1.00
C MET A 148 22.44 10.53 0.23
N TYR A 149 21.78 11.69 0.35
CA TYR A 149 20.54 11.98 -0.35
C TYR A 149 20.75 12.39 -1.82
N LEU A 150 22.00 12.62 -2.25
CA LEU A 150 22.34 12.91 -3.63
C LEU A 150 22.80 11.63 -4.35
N PRO A 151 21.91 10.94 -5.09
CA PRO A 151 22.21 9.63 -5.67
C PRO A 151 23.41 9.70 -6.62
N PHE A 152 23.51 10.75 -7.43
CA PHE A 152 24.60 10.95 -8.38
C PHE A 152 25.97 11.02 -7.70
N VAL A 153 26.07 11.72 -6.55
CA VAL A 153 27.33 11.86 -5.80
C VAL A 153 27.79 10.49 -5.28
N VAL A 154 26.89 9.75 -4.62
CA VAL A 154 27.20 8.41 -4.10
C VAL A 154 27.60 7.46 -5.23
N GLN A 155 26.98 7.59 -6.40
CA GLN A 155 27.21 6.73 -7.55
C GLN A 155 28.55 7.01 -8.25
N ILE A 156 28.97 8.27 -8.31
CA ILE A 156 30.31 8.65 -8.78
C ILE A 156 31.38 8.14 -7.81
N LEU A 157 31.22 8.42 -6.51
CA LEU A 157 32.18 7.97 -5.49
C LEU A 157 32.32 6.45 -5.47
N ARG A 158 31.24 5.72 -5.76
CA ARG A 158 31.26 4.26 -5.86
C ARG A 158 32.20 3.74 -6.96
N LEU A 159 32.45 4.50 -8.03
CA LEU A 159 33.43 4.12 -9.08
C LEU A 159 34.87 4.15 -8.55
N PHE A 160 35.15 5.05 -7.61
CA PHE A 160 36.48 5.23 -7.01
C PHE A 160 36.66 4.48 -5.70
N THR A 161 35.59 3.86 -5.16
CA THR A 161 35.64 3.12 -3.89
C THR A 161 35.87 1.62 -4.12
N PRO A 162 36.91 1.01 -3.51
CA PRO A 162 37.11 -0.45 -3.54
C PRO A 162 35.88 -1.22 -3.06
N LYS A 163 35.56 -2.33 -3.74
CA LYS A 163 34.35 -3.15 -3.45
C LYS A 163 34.32 -3.71 -2.02
N GLU A 164 35.48 -3.86 -1.37
CA GLU A 164 35.63 -4.39 -0.01
C GLU A 164 35.03 -3.48 1.06
N ILE A 165 34.97 -2.16 0.82
CA ILE A 165 34.58 -1.17 1.82
C ILE A 165 33.07 -1.15 2.07
N TYR A 166 32.26 -1.50 1.08
CA TYR A 166 30.80 -1.45 1.17
C TYR A 166 30.11 -2.82 1.01
N ARG A 167 30.89 -3.91 0.91
CA ARG A 167 30.40 -5.29 0.77
C ARG A 167 30.59 -6.05 2.09
N ASN A 168 29.94 -5.55 3.14
CA ASN A 168 29.70 -6.23 4.42
C ASN A 168 28.28 -5.88 4.86
#